data_AF-A0A8T4YL88-F1
#
_entry.id   AF-A0A8T4YL88-F1
#
_cell.length_a   1.000
_cell.length_b   1.000
_cell.length_c   1.000
_cell.angle_alpha   90.00
_cell.angle_beta   90.00
_cell.angle_gamma   90.00
#
_symmetry.space_group_name_H-M   'P 1'
#
loop_
_entity.id
_entity.type
_entity.pdbx_description
1 polymer ?
#
loop_
_entity_poly.entity_id
_entity_poly.type
_entity_poly.pdbx_seq_one_letter_code
_entity_poly.pdbx_strand_id
1 'polypeptide(L)'
;MDYEDVKALWTEWFMLWGRELGDPFRWFTNDSEDLIRFAYACQGQKPIFMSESIYSGLNQVSALDRILFDFDSKQDLDAAWAEVRDFAARLDRFWRIKPLICFSGSKGYHAHIFFKEPYTGSYLKEIYSQLCRMLRGNAGYKTLDPQPLGDYKRLARVPLTTHQGSGKLCQPVDQDGGPLILEPGFVKYYRSHGIGRGLIETAIRKHQGRGLFEASAEAPSRRYPTLHHGKP
;
A
#
# COMPACT_ATOMS: atom_id res chain seq x y z
N MET A 1 18.83 -19.12 -3.23
CA MET A 1 18.99 -17.71 -2.82
C MET A 1 19.84 -17.72 -1.58
N ASP A 2 20.94 -16.98 -1.58
CA ASP A 2 21.83 -16.92 -0.44
C ASP A 2 21.19 -16.10 0.69
N TYR A 3 21.59 -16.38 1.93
CA TYR A 3 21.17 -15.65 3.12
C TYR A 3 21.47 -14.14 2.98
N GLU A 4 22.64 -13.80 2.44
CA GLU A 4 23.05 -12.41 2.27
C GLU A 4 22.16 -11.67 1.26
N ASP A 5 21.67 -12.35 0.22
CA ASP A 5 20.72 -11.77 -0.74
C ASP A 5 19.40 -11.39 -0.07
N VAL A 6 18.89 -12.28 0.80
CA VAL A 6 17.65 -12.04 1.56
C VAL A 6 17.83 -10.89 2.54
N LYS A 7 18.98 -10.83 3.22
CA LYS A 7 19.31 -9.75 4.14
C LYS A 7 19.35 -8.39 3.42
N ALA A 8 20.05 -8.33 2.29
CA ALA A 8 20.13 -7.12 1.46
C ALA A 8 18.74 -6.66 1.01
N LEU A 9 17.90 -7.60 0.55
CA LEU A 9 16.51 -7.31 0.21
C LEU A 9 15.74 -6.73 1.39
N TRP A 10 15.82 -7.33 2.58
CA TRP A 10 15.09 -6.85 3.75
C TRP A 10 15.55 -5.49 4.23
N THR A 11 16.86 -5.20 4.15
CA THR A 11 17.39 -3.85 4.39
C THR A 11 16.82 -2.84 3.40
N GLU A 12 16.82 -3.14 2.10
CA GLU A 12 16.20 -2.27 1.09
C GLU A 12 14.68 -2.12 1.29
N TRP A 13 13.99 -3.20 1.65
CA TRP A 13 12.55 -3.25 1.89
C TRP A 13 12.13 -2.40 3.09
N PHE A 14 12.96 -2.39 4.15
CA PHE A 14 12.77 -1.61 5.37
C PHE A 14 13.04 -0.12 5.13
N MET A 15 14.11 0.19 4.38
CA MET A 15 14.70 1.53 4.15
C MET A 15 15.45 2.10 5.37
N LEU A 16 15.71 3.41 5.39
CA LEU A 16 16.32 4.13 6.53
C LEU A 16 15.26 4.89 7.37
N TRP A 17 14.03 4.39 7.39
CA TRP A 17 12.89 5.05 8.01
C TRP A 17 12.25 4.15 9.06
N GLY A 18 11.57 4.75 10.05
CA GLY A 18 10.86 4.00 11.09
C GLY A 18 9.69 3.18 10.55
N ARG A 19 9.52 1.97 11.10
CA ARG A 19 8.47 1.01 10.75
C ARG A 19 7.82 0.43 11.99
N GLU A 20 6.62 -0.12 11.81
CA GLU A 20 6.06 -1.08 12.76
C GLU A 20 6.28 -2.51 12.25
N LEU A 21 6.64 -3.41 13.17
CA LEU A 21 6.78 -4.83 12.95
C LEU A 21 5.81 -5.62 13.83
N GLY A 22 5.42 -6.82 13.39
CA GLY A 22 4.62 -7.77 14.15
C GLY A 22 3.11 -7.67 13.94
N ASP A 23 2.38 -8.75 14.26
CA ASP A 23 0.91 -8.84 14.22
C ASP A 23 0.45 -9.99 15.14
N PRO A 24 -0.60 -9.83 15.98
CA PRO A 24 -1.39 -8.62 16.21
C PRO A 24 -0.67 -7.57 17.07
N PHE A 25 0.39 -7.95 17.78
CA PHE A 25 1.17 -7.05 18.62
C PHE A 25 2.26 -6.36 17.81
N ARG A 26 2.17 -5.03 17.71
CA ARG A 26 3.09 -4.21 16.94
C ARG A 26 4.12 -3.54 17.84
N TRP A 27 5.34 -3.39 17.35
CA TRP A 27 6.34 -2.51 17.95
C TRP A 27 7.00 -1.65 16.88
N PHE A 28 7.45 -0.48 17.31
CA PHE A 28 8.18 0.46 16.46
C PHE A 28 9.68 0.16 16.50
N THR A 29 10.33 0.26 15.35
CA THR A 29 11.79 0.29 15.23
C THR A 29 12.20 1.18 14.06
N ASN A 30 13.39 1.75 14.13
CA ASN A 30 14.05 2.48 13.05
C ASN A 30 15.34 1.78 12.57
N ASP A 31 15.57 0.54 12.99
CA ASP A 31 16.72 -0.27 12.62
C ASP A 31 16.28 -1.47 11.78
N SER A 32 16.79 -1.57 10.55
CA SER A 32 16.51 -2.71 9.67
C SER A 32 17.02 -4.04 10.22
N GLU A 33 18.06 -4.03 11.08
CA GLU A 33 18.56 -5.24 11.73
C GLU A 33 17.53 -5.85 12.68
N ASP A 34 16.61 -5.06 13.24
CA ASP A 34 15.51 -5.58 14.04
C ASP A 34 14.51 -6.38 13.20
N LEU A 35 14.22 -5.96 11.96
CA LEU A 35 13.42 -6.75 11.02
C LEU A 35 14.11 -8.09 10.74
N ILE A 36 15.42 -8.05 10.47
CA ILE A 36 16.21 -9.22 10.13
C ILE A 36 16.21 -10.22 11.30
N ARG A 37 16.50 -9.75 12.52
CA ARG A 37 16.45 -10.57 13.75
C ARG A 37 15.05 -11.12 14.01
N PHE A 38 14.02 -10.28 13.84
CA PHE A 38 12.63 -10.69 14.02
C PHE A 38 12.25 -11.80 13.03
N ALA A 39 12.64 -11.65 11.76
CA ALA A 39 12.38 -12.64 10.73
C ALA A 39 13.08 -13.98 11.05
N TYR A 40 14.34 -13.96 11.49
CA TYR A 40 15.04 -15.19 11.91
C TYR A 40 14.39 -15.86 13.11
N ALA A 41 14.04 -15.09 14.13
CA ALA A 41 13.42 -15.64 15.34
C ALA A 41 12.04 -16.27 15.07
N CYS A 42 11.34 -15.82 14.02
CA CYS A 42 9.97 -16.22 13.73
C CYS A 42 9.79 -17.14 12.53
N GLN A 43 10.85 -17.38 11.75
CA GLN A 43 10.73 -18.06 10.45
C GLN A 43 10.03 -19.43 10.58
N GLY A 44 8.95 -19.60 9.83
CA GLY A 44 8.12 -20.80 9.84
C GLY A 44 7.22 -20.97 11.08
N GLN A 45 7.39 -20.18 12.14
CA GLN A 45 6.63 -20.30 13.39
C GLN A 45 5.55 -19.23 13.54
N LYS A 46 5.88 -17.97 13.18
CA LYS A 46 4.99 -16.82 13.33
C LYS A 46 5.04 -15.95 12.08
N PRO A 47 3.95 -15.27 11.72
CA PRO A 47 3.94 -14.39 10.57
C PRO A 47 4.85 -13.19 10.81
N ILE A 48 5.56 -12.81 9.75
CA ILE A 48 6.50 -11.69 9.77
C ILE A 48 5.86 -10.57 8.94
N PHE A 49 5.35 -9.58 9.64
CA PHE A 49 4.64 -8.45 9.08
C PHE A 49 5.40 -7.15 9.34
N MET A 50 5.29 -6.22 8.40
CA MET A 50 5.85 -4.88 8.49
C MET A 50 4.88 -3.86 7.90
N SER A 51 4.92 -2.62 8.40
CA SER A 51 4.08 -1.54 7.90
C SER A 51 4.42 -1.12 6.46
N GLU A 52 3.36 -0.88 5.67
CA GLU A 52 3.50 -0.34 4.31
C GLU A 52 3.87 1.15 4.32
N SER A 53 3.37 1.89 5.32
CA SER A 53 3.72 3.30 5.59
C SER A 53 4.95 3.43 6.50
N ILE A 54 5.49 4.65 6.57
CA ILE A 54 6.59 5.04 7.45
C ILE A 54 6.03 5.64 8.74
N TYR A 55 6.68 5.32 9.86
CA TYR A 55 6.29 5.72 11.20
C TYR A 55 7.39 6.55 11.87
N SER A 56 7.00 7.47 12.74
CA SER A 56 7.91 8.20 13.65
C SER A 56 7.86 7.69 15.10
N GLY A 57 6.98 6.73 15.37
CA GLY A 57 6.76 6.11 16.67
C GLY A 57 5.59 5.13 16.60
N LEU A 58 5.30 4.45 17.72
CA LEU A 58 4.19 3.50 17.78
C LEU A 58 2.86 4.20 17.43
N ASN A 59 2.15 3.64 16.45
CA ASN A 59 0.88 4.07 15.89
C ASN A 59 0.88 5.49 15.28
N GLN A 60 2.05 6.05 15.01
CA GLN A 60 2.26 7.41 14.48
C GLN A 60 2.85 7.36 13.06
N VAL A 61 1.97 7.30 12.06
CA VAL A 61 2.37 7.37 10.65
C VAL A 61 2.87 8.77 10.32
N SER A 62 4.07 8.87 9.76
CA SER A 62 4.71 10.12 9.37
C SER A 62 4.82 10.31 7.86
N ALA A 63 4.80 9.23 7.07
CA ALA A 63 4.78 9.32 5.61
C ALA A 63 4.14 8.09 4.95
N LEU A 64 3.62 8.28 3.72
CA LEU A 64 3.22 7.18 2.84
C LEU A 64 4.43 6.70 2.04
N ASP A 65 4.61 5.39 1.95
CA ASP A 65 5.74 4.79 1.24
C ASP A 65 5.33 3.76 0.19
N ARG A 66 4.34 2.92 0.52
CA ARG A 66 3.74 1.96 -0.41
C ARG A 66 2.23 1.96 -0.28
N ILE A 67 1.56 1.58 -1.37
CA ILE A 67 0.14 1.20 -1.37
C ILE A 67 0.05 -0.29 -1.64
N LEU A 68 -0.71 -0.99 -0.79
CA LEU A 68 -0.96 -2.41 -0.94
C LEU A 68 -2.33 -2.64 -1.60
N PHE A 69 -2.34 -3.47 -2.64
CA PHE A 69 -3.52 -4.11 -3.17
C PHE A 69 -3.39 -5.62 -2.96
N ASP A 70 -4.40 -6.24 -2.34
CA ASP A 70 -4.38 -7.66 -1.99
C ASP A 70 -5.43 -8.39 -2.83
N PHE A 71 -4.97 -9.28 -3.70
CA PHE A 71 -5.82 -10.09 -4.59
C PHE A 71 -5.86 -11.52 -4.04
N ASP A 72 -6.91 -11.88 -3.33
CA ASP A 72 -7.08 -13.20 -2.70
C ASP A 72 -8.30 -13.94 -3.27
N SER A 73 -8.12 -15.23 -3.53
CA SER A 73 -9.19 -16.10 -4.01
C SER A 73 -9.19 -17.40 -3.25
N LYS A 74 -10.29 -17.66 -2.53
CA LYS A 74 -10.39 -18.85 -1.69
C LYS A 74 -10.30 -20.17 -2.46
N GLN A 75 -10.66 -20.15 -3.75
CA GLN A 75 -10.92 -21.34 -4.58
C GLN A 75 -10.13 -21.35 -5.90
N ASP A 76 -9.70 -20.19 -6.39
CA ASP A 76 -9.16 -20.04 -7.75
C ASP A 76 -7.97 -19.07 -7.76
N LEU A 77 -6.76 -19.62 -7.57
CA LEU A 77 -5.52 -18.84 -7.58
C LEU A 77 -5.23 -18.23 -8.95
N ASP A 78 -5.64 -18.89 -10.04
CA ASP A 78 -5.44 -18.41 -11.41
C ASP A 78 -6.29 -17.17 -11.69
N ALA A 79 -7.50 -17.09 -11.13
CA ALA A 79 -8.30 -15.87 -11.17
C ALA A 79 -7.62 -14.70 -10.44
N ALA A 80 -7.02 -14.94 -9.26
CA ALA A 80 -6.27 -13.91 -8.54
C ALA A 80 -5.04 -13.45 -9.35
N TRP A 81 -4.33 -14.39 -9.98
CA TRP A 81 -3.21 -14.10 -10.86
C TRP A 81 -3.62 -13.27 -12.09
N ALA A 82 -4.71 -13.67 -12.75
CA ALA A 82 -5.24 -12.97 -13.91
C ALA A 82 -5.60 -11.51 -13.60
N GLU A 83 -6.26 -11.27 -12.46
CA GLU A 83 -6.67 -9.92 -12.04
C GLU A 83 -5.48 -9.06 -11.60
N VAL A 84 -4.52 -9.59 -10.84
CA VAL A 84 -3.33 -8.80 -10.44
C VAL A 84 -2.46 -8.46 -11.66
N ARG A 85 -2.40 -9.34 -12.66
CA ARG A 85 -1.68 -9.07 -13.92
C ARG A 85 -2.39 -8.00 -14.76
N ASP A 86 -3.71 -8.06 -14.91
CA ASP A 86 -4.47 -6.99 -15.58
C ASP A 86 -4.28 -5.65 -14.85
N PHE A 87 -4.34 -5.67 -13.52
CA PHE A 87 -4.09 -4.49 -12.71
C PHE A 87 -2.70 -3.91 -12.96
N ALA A 88 -1.65 -4.72 -12.92
CA ALA A 88 -0.28 -4.29 -13.21
C ALA A 88 -0.12 -3.73 -14.63
N ALA A 89 -0.72 -4.38 -15.64
CA ALA A 89 -0.69 -3.90 -17.02
C ALA A 89 -1.38 -2.53 -17.16
N ARG A 90 -2.49 -2.31 -16.44
CA ARG A 90 -3.20 -1.03 -16.43
C ARG A 90 -2.40 0.06 -15.72
N LEU A 91 -1.75 -0.24 -14.60
CA LEU A 91 -0.87 0.69 -13.91
C LEU A 91 0.24 1.19 -14.83
N ASP A 92 0.87 0.29 -15.59
CA ASP A 92 1.90 0.67 -16.55
C ASP A 92 1.32 1.50 -17.70
N ARG A 93 0.21 1.04 -18.29
CA ARG A 93 -0.41 1.72 -19.44
C ARG A 93 -0.83 3.14 -19.13
N PHE A 94 -1.48 3.38 -17.99
CA PHE A 94 -2.09 4.67 -17.66
C PHE A 94 -1.18 5.59 -16.85
N TRP A 95 -0.32 5.03 -16.00
CA TRP A 95 0.47 5.79 -15.05
C TRP A 95 1.98 5.59 -15.19
N ARG A 96 2.42 4.68 -16.06
CA ARG A 96 3.83 4.22 -16.16
C ARG A 96 4.34 3.72 -14.81
N ILE A 97 3.45 3.07 -14.04
CA ILE A 97 3.75 2.51 -12.73
C ILE A 97 3.98 1.01 -12.85
N LYS A 98 5.04 0.51 -12.22
CA LYS A 98 5.32 -0.93 -12.12
C LYS A 98 5.12 -1.37 -10.66
N PRO A 99 4.09 -2.17 -10.33
CA PRO A 99 3.97 -2.75 -9.00
C PRO A 99 4.98 -3.89 -8.82
N LEU A 100 5.44 -4.10 -7.59
CA LEU A 100 6.04 -5.37 -7.21
C LEU A 100 4.91 -6.34 -6.87
N ILE A 101 4.84 -7.47 -7.58
CA ILE A 101 3.87 -8.52 -7.28
C ILE A 101 4.53 -9.61 -6.45
N CYS A 102 3.90 -10.02 -5.37
CA CYS A 102 4.33 -11.12 -4.52
C CYS A 102 3.21 -12.15 -4.42
N PHE A 103 3.50 -13.42 -4.69
CA PHE A 103 2.63 -14.50 -4.23
C PHE A 103 2.56 -14.45 -2.70
N SER A 104 1.36 -14.46 -2.13
CA SER A 104 1.16 -14.28 -0.67
C SER A 104 1.66 -15.45 0.18
N GLY A 105 2.04 -16.56 -0.47
CA GLY A 105 2.35 -17.83 0.15
C GLY A 105 1.13 -18.75 0.26
N SER A 106 -0.08 -18.28 -0.05
CA SER A 106 -1.31 -19.07 0.14
C SER A 106 -2.23 -19.02 -1.08
N LYS A 107 -3.16 -18.07 -1.12
CA LYS A 107 -4.34 -18.09 -2.00
C LYS A 107 -4.46 -16.86 -2.91
N GLY A 108 -3.40 -16.05 -2.95
CA GLY A 108 -3.47 -14.76 -3.61
C GLY A 108 -2.11 -14.12 -3.87
N TYR A 109 -2.19 -12.86 -4.28
CA TYR A 109 -1.06 -12.04 -4.65
C TYR A 109 -1.19 -10.64 -4.06
N HIS A 110 -0.09 -10.11 -3.54
CA HIS A 110 0.03 -8.73 -3.13
C HIS A 110 0.66 -7.92 -4.26
N ALA A 111 0.07 -6.78 -4.61
CA ALA A 111 0.69 -5.78 -5.45
C ALA A 111 1.12 -4.59 -4.60
N HIS A 112 2.43 -4.44 -4.40
CA HIS A 112 3.04 -3.31 -3.71
C HIS A 112 3.38 -2.21 -4.71
N ILE A 113 2.74 -1.06 -4.54
CA ILE A 113 2.97 0.12 -5.38
C ILE A 113 3.78 1.12 -4.58
N PHE A 114 5.05 1.27 -4.96
CA PHE A 114 5.96 2.19 -4.30
C PHE A 114 5.67 3.63 -4.66
N PHE A 115 5.92 4.54 -3.72
CA PHE A 115 6.14 5.94 -4.04
C PHE A 115 7.57 6.12 -4.54
N LYS A 116 7.77 7.00 -5.53
CA LYS A 116 9.13 7.34 -5.99
C LYS A 116 9.95 7.92 -4.85
N GLU A 117 9.32 8.82 -4.11
CA GLU A 117 9.79 9.41 -2.86
C GLU A 117 8.63 9.35 -1.85
N PRO A 118 8.88 9.01 -0.56
CA PRO A 118 7.83 8.99 0.44
C PRO A 118 7.05 10.31 0.52
N TYR A 119 5.73 10.24 0.66
CA TYR A 119 4.89 11.43 0.83
C TYR A 119 4.75 11.78 2.31
N THR A 120 5.34 12.91 2.71
CA THR A 120 5.38 13.45 4.08
C THR A 120 4.40 14.61 4.31
N GLY A 121 3.52 14.88 3.35
CA GLY A 121 2.59 16.01 3.45
C GLY A 121 1.39 15.73 4.37
N SER A 122 0.52 16.72 4.50
CA SER A 122 -0.73 16.59 5.27
C SER A 122 -1.72 15.62 4.61
N TYR A 123 -2.75 15.23 5.38
CA TYR A 123 -3.87 14.41 4.90
C TYR A 123 -3.46 13.01 4.42
N LEU A 124 -2.48 12.37 5.09
CA LEU A 124 -1.92 11.07 4.69
C LEU A 124 -3.01 10.03 4.40
N LYS A 125 -4.02 9.91 5.26
CA LYS A 125 -5.12 8.96 5.11
C LYS A 125 -5.96 9.25 3.86
N GLU A 126 -6.30 10.51 3.65
CA GLU A 126 -7.15 10.95 2.54
C GLU A 126 -6.41 10.82 1.21
N ILE A 127 -5.13 11.20 1.18
CA ILE A 127 -4.26 11.04 0.00
C ILE A 127 -4.06 9.57 -0.32
N TYR A 128 -3.77 8.72 0.66
CA TYR A 128 -3.69 7.27 0.47
C TYR A 128 -4.98 6.71 -0.14
N SER A 129 -6.13 7.02 0.48
CA SER A 129 -7.45 6.59 0.00
C SER A 129 -7.75 7.09 -1.41
N GLN A 130 -7.37 8.33 -1.72
CA GLN A 130 -7.58 8.92 -3.03
C GLN A 130 -6.69 8.28 -4.10
N LEU A 131 -5.43 7.98 -3.77
CA LEU A 131 -4.53 7.24 -4.65
C LEU A 131 -5.05 5.81 -4.89
N CYS A 132 -5.53 5.08 -3.86
CA CYS A 132 -6.15 3.77 -4.05
C CYS A 132 -7.29 3.81 -5.08
N ARG A 133 -8.20 4.81 -4.97
CA ARG A 133 -9.31 4.99 -5.92
C ARG A 133 -8.83 5.31 -7.32
N MET A 134 -7.82 6.18 -7.46
CA MET A 134 -7.28 6.59 -8.76
C MET A 134 -6.56 5.45 -9.48
N LEU A 135 -5.76 4.68 -8.75
CA LEU A 135 -5.01 3.54 -9.27
C LEU A 135 -5.93 2.38 -9.65
N ARG A 136 -6.92 2.07 -8.81
CA ARG A 136 -7.96 1.07 -9.14
C ARG A 136 -8.84 1.50 -10.32
N GLY A 137 -9.19 2.78 -10.39
CA GLY A 137 -10.18 3.29 -11.32
C GLY A 137 -11.53 2.60 -11.15
N ASN A 138 -12.22 2.36 -12.28
CA ASN A 138 -13.52 1.68 -12.33
C ASN A 138 -13.40 0.17 -12.54
N ALA A 139 -12.22 -0.42 -12.34
CA ALA A 139 -12.04 -1.86 -12.48
C ALA A 139 -12.76 -2.62 -11.35
N GLY A 140 -13.59 -3.59 -11.72
CA GLY A 140 -14.33 -4.45 -10.79
C GLY A 140 -13.63 -5.79 -10.60
N TYR A 141 -12.46 -5.79 -9.97
CA TYR A 141 -11.73 -7.01 -9.61
C TYR A 141 -12.48 -7.75 -8.50
N LYS A 142 -12.77 -9.04 -8.71
CA LYS A 142 -13.53 -9.88 -7.78
C LYS A 142 -12.66 -10.43 -6.65
N THR A 143 -11.38 -10.62 -6.92
CA THR A 143 -10.40 -11.16 -5.96
C THR A 143 -9.72 -10.05 -5.14
N LEU A 144 -9.86 -8.78 -5.54
CA LEU A 144 -9.33 -7.65 -4.78
C LEU A 144 -10.06 -7.49 -3.44
N ASP A 145 -9.36 -7.73 -2.34
CA ASP A 145 -9.85 -7.45 -0.98
C ASP A 145 -10.02 -5.94 -0.79
N PRO A 146 -11.22 -5.46 -0.42
CA PRO A 146 -11.43 -4.06 -0.12
C PRO A 146 -10.79 -3.60 1.21
N GLN A 147 -10.45 -4.49 2.14
CA GLN A 147 -9.95 -4.12 3.48
C GLN A 147 -8.66 -3.28 3.45
N PRO A 148 -7.63 -3.61 2.64
CA PRO A 148 -6.44 -2.76 2.53
C PRO A 148 -6.70 -1.38 1.89
N LEU A 149 -7.81 -1.21 1.17
CA LEU A 149 -8.09 0.01 0.41
C LEU A 149 -8.50 1.15 1.36
N GLY A 150 -7.58 2.10 1.56
CA GLY A 150 -7.75 3.20 2.52
C GLY A 150 -7.11 2.96 3.89
N ASP A 151 -6.64 1.75 4.17
CA ASP A 151 -5.88 1.43 5.39
C ASP A 151 -4.41 1.83 5.23
N TYR A 152 -4.12 3.11 5.43
CA TYR A 152 -2.75 3.64 5.40
C TYR A 152 -1.88 3.17 6.58
N LYS A 153 -2.43 2.42 7.54
CA LYS A 153 -1.73 1.79 8.68
C LYS A 153 -1.56 0.29 8.52
N ARG A 154 -1.79 -0.22 7.30
CA ARG A 154 -1.74 -1.64 6.96
C ARG A 154 -0.35 -2.21 7.18
N LEU A 155 -0.31 -3.42 7.71
CA LEU A 155 0.87 -4.27 7.68
C LEU A 155 0.73 -5.28 6.54
N ALA A 156 1.85 -5.58 5.89
CA ALA A 156 1.92 -6.63 4.87
C ALA A 156 3.03 -7.63 5.22
N ARG A 157 2.84 -8.86 4.75
CA ARG A 157 3.82 -9.94 4.97
C ARG A 157 5.10 -9.57 4.25
N VAL A 158 6.23 -9.64 4.95
CA VAL A 158 7.52 -9.31 4.37
C VAL A 158 7.86 -10.34 3.28
N PRO A 159 8.30 -9.91 2.07
CA PRO A 159 8.72 -10.82 1.02
C PRO A 159 9.77 -11.83 1.49
N LEU A 160 9.74 -13.02 0.92
CA LEU A 160 10.58 -14.19 1.24
C LEU A 160 10.46 -14.73 2.66
N THR A 161 9.42 -14.35 3.40
CA THR A 161 9.07 -14.99 4.66
C THR A 161 8.08 -16.12 4.44
N THR A 162 8.14 -17.15 5.29
CA THR A 162 7.24 -18.31 5.16
C THR A 162 5.82 -17.94 5.60
N HIS A 163 4.82 -18.40 4.86
CA HIS A 163 3.42 -18.39 5.27
C HIS A 163 3.10 -19.62 6.12
N GLN A 164 2.57 -19.40 7.32
CA GLN A 164 2.50 -20.39 8.40
C GLN A 164 1.48 -21.49 8.10
N GLY A 165 0.37 -21.13 7.45
CA GLY A 165 -0.69 -22.09 7.14
C GLY A 165 -0.37 -23.02 5.95
N SER A 166 0.56 -22.63 5.08
CA SER A 166 0.84 -23.36 3.83
C SER A 166 2.29 -23.85 3.73
N GLY A 167 3.20 -23.31 4.55
CA GLY A 167 4.64 -23.57 4.47
C GLY A 167 5.34 -22.93 3.27
N LYS A 168 4.63 -22.23 2.37
CA LYS A 168 5.22 -21.62 1.17
C LYS A 168 5.75 -20.21 1.45
N LEU A 169 6.71 -19.76 0.66
CA LEU A 169 7.25 -18.40 0.75
C LEU A 169 6.29 -17.36 0.19
N CYS A 170 6.30 -16.17 0.81
CA CYS A 170 5.80 -14.94 0.21
C CYS A 170 6.74 -14.53 -0.93
N GLN A 171 6.56 -15.08 -2.11
CA GLN A 171 7.56 -15.03 -3.19
C GLN A 171 7.30 -13.85 -4.14
N PRO A 172 8.23 -12.90 -4.30
CA PRO A 172 8.22 -11.98 -5.44
C PRO A 172 8.13 -12.76 -6.76
N VAL A 173 7.23 -12.35 -7.65
CA VAL A 173 6.99 -13.01 -8.94
C VAL A 173 7.17 -12.05 -10.12
N ASP A 174 7.61 -12.61 -11.24
CA ASP A 174 7.72 -11.91 -12.52
C ASP A 174 6.36 -11.80 -13.24
N GLN A 175 6.37 -11.27 -14.46
CA GLN A 175 5.18 -11.07 -15.29
C GLN A 175 4.49 -12.36 -15.76
N ASP A 176 5.19 -13.49 -15.69
CA ASP A 176 4.71 -14.81 -16.05
C ASP A 176 4.28 -15.63 -14.81
N GLY A 177 4.45 -15.05 -13.61
CA GLY A 177 4.11 -15.67 -12.33
C GLY A 177 5.21 -16.57 -11.77
N GLY A 178 6.38 -16.60 -12.42
CA GLY A 178 7.57 -17.31 -11.97
C GLY A 178 8.29 -16.55 -10.86
N PRO A 179 9.17 -17.21 -10.07
CA PRO A 179 9.98 -16.54 -9.06
C PRO A 179 10.87 -15.46 -9.68
N LEU A 180 10.77 -14.25 -9.14
CA LEU A 180 11.55 -13.11 -9.59
C LEU A 180 12.98 -13.19 -9.07
N ILE A 181 13.96 -12.93 -9.94
CA ILE A 181 15.38 -12.84 -9.57
C ILE A 181 15.61 -11.50 -8.86
N LEU A 182 16.20 -11.56 -7.67
CA LEU A 182 16.46 -10.39 -6.84
C LEU A 182 17.93 -10.00 -6.95
N GLU A 183 18.19 -8.90 -7.65
CA GLU A 183 19.54 -8.31 -7.76
C GLU A 183 19.68 -7.10 -6.82
N PRO A 184 20.90 -6.69 -6.43
CA PRO A 184 21.10 -5.46 -5.67
C PRO A 184 20.43 -4.24 -6.33
N GLY A 185 19.73 -3.42 -5.53
CA GLY A 185 18.96 -2.29 -6.06
C GLY A 185 17.60 -2.67 -6.63
N PHE A 186 17.14 -3.89 -6.40
CA PHE A 186 15.81 -4.37 -6.79
C PHE A 186 14.69 -3.42 -6.37
N VAL A 187 14.66 -2.96 -5.12
CA VAL A 187 13.60 -2.05 -4.63
C VAL A 187 13.68 -0.70 -5.33
N LYS A 188 14.89 -0.25 -5.69
CA LYS A 188 15.12 1.01 -6.41
C LYS A 188 14.46 1.02 -7.79
N TYR A 189 14.41 -0.12 -8.48
CA TYR A 189 13.71 -0.23 -9.77
C TYR A 189 12.21 0.06 -9.62
N TYR A 190 11.54 -0.53 -8.63
CA TYR A 190 10.11 -0.29 -8.40
C TYR A 190 9.83 1.14 -7.92
N ARG A 191 10.74 1.73 -7.14
CA ARG A 191 10.65 3.15 -6.78
C ARG A 191 10.79 4.07 -7.97
N SER A 192 11.75 3.84 -8.88
CA SER A 192 11.91 4.71 -10.05
C SER A 192 10.69 4.68 -10.99
N HIS A 193 9.92 3.59 -10.94
CA HIS A 193 8.62 3.40 -11.62
C HIS A 193 7.43 3.50 -10.67
N GLY A 194 7.58 4.17 -9.53
CA GLY A 194 6.53 4.33 -8.53
C GLY A 194 5.60 5.53 -8.76
N ILE A 195 4.74 5.79 -7.78
CA ILE A 195 3.85 6.95 -7.70
C ILE A 195 4.71 8.22 -7.62
N GLY A 196 4.68 9.02 -8.69
CA GLY A 196 5.40 10.27 -8.78
C GLY A 196 4.59 11.48 -8.29
N ARG A 197 5.30 12.61 -8.10
CA ARG A 197 4.75 13.87 -7.60
C ARG A 197 3.48 14.33 -8.34
N GLY A 198 3.44 14.24 -9.67
CA GLY A 198 2.27 14.68 -10.44
C GLY A 198 0.97 13.92 -10.11
N LEU A 199 1.08 12.62 -9.79
CA LEU A 199 -0.07 11.82 -9.38
C LEU A 199 -0.53 12.19 -7.96
N ILE A 200 0.43 12.41 -7.06
CA ILE A 200 0.19 12.87 -5.68
C ILE A 200 -0.51 14.23 -5.68
N GLU A 201 0.00 15.19 -6.44
CA GLU A 201 -0.62 16.52 -6.57
C GLU A 201 -2.04 16.45 -7.13
N THR A 202 -2.28 15.52 -8.06
CA THR A 202 -3.64 15.27 -8.56
C THR A 202 -4.56 14.69 -7.48
N ALA A 203 -4.05 13.79 -6.63
CA ALA A 203 -4.79 13.28 -5.49
C ALA A 203 -5.11 14.38 -4.47
N ILE A 204 -4.14 15.26 -4.17
CA ILE A 204 -4.32 16.43 -3.29
C ILE A 204 -5.40 17.36 -3.83
N ARG A 205 -5.32 17.75 -5.11
CA ARG A 205 -6.34 18.61 -5.75
C ARG A 205 -7.73 18.00 -5.70
N LYS A 206 -7.86 16.68 -5.93
CA LYS A 206 -9.16 15.98 -5.85
C LYS A 206 -9.72 15.94 -4.42
N HIS A 207 -8.87 15.80 -3.41
CA HIS A 207 -9.30 15.87 -2.02
C HIS A 207 -9.77 17.29 -1.64
N GLN A 208 -8.96 18.31 -1.95
CA GLN A 208 -9.29 19.71 -1.65
C GLN A 208 -10.51 20.21 -2.42
N GLY A 209 -10.66 19.80 -3.69
CA GLY A 209 -11.82 20.13 -4.50
C GLY A 209 -13.14 19.59 -3.92
N ARG A 210 -13.12 18.42 -3.28
CA ARG A 210 -14.32 17.88 -2.58
C ARG A 210 -14.68 18.70 -1.35
N GLY A 211 -13.70 19.16 -0.58
CA GLY A 211 -13.94 20.01 0.59
C GLY A 211 -14.61 21.34 0.25
N LEU A 212 -14.34 21.91 -0.94
CA LEU A 212 -14.99 23.14 -1.42
C LEU A 212 -16.47 22.94 -1.81
N PHE A 213 -16.83 21.77 -2.36
CA PHE A 213 -18.23 21.43 -2.67
C PHE A 213 -19.05 21.06 -1.43
N GLU A 214 -18.43 20.38 -0.45
CA GLU A 214 -19.10 20.03 0.81
C GLU A 214 -19.30 21.28 1.70
N ALA A 215 -18.32 22.18 1.78
CA ALA A 215 -18.45 23.45 2.51
C ALA A 215 -19.47 24.43 1.90
N SER A 216 -19.77 24.32 0.61
CA SER A 216 -20.81 25.12 -0.05
C SER A 216 -22.21 24.50 0.07
N ALA A 217 -22.32 23.20 0.37
CA ALA A 217 -23.58 22.53 0.67
C ALA A 217 -24.05 22.75 2.12
N GLU A 218 -23.13 23.06 3.05
CA GLU A 218 -23.44 23.33 4.46
C GLU A 218 -23.67 24.82 4.81
N ALA A 219 -23.58 25.73 3.84
CA ALA A 219 -23.89 27.14 4.08
C ALA A 219 -25.40 27.31 4.37
N PRO A 220 -25.82 27.76 5.57
CA PRO A 220 -27.23 27.90 5.88
C PRO A 220 -27.84 28.97 4.97
N SER A 221 -28.95 28.62 4.30
CA SER A 221 -29.71 29.57 3.48
C SER A 221 -30.01 30.80 4.33
N ARG A 222 -29.45 31.95 3.97
CA ARG A 222 -29.86 33.23 4.55
C ARG A 222 -31.34 33.40 4.23
N ARG A 223 -32.21 33.08 5.19
CA ARG A 223 -33.62 33.46 5.16
C ARG A 223 -33.62 34.99 5.17
N TYR A 224 -34.06 35.58 4.07
CA TYR A 224 -34.35 37.01 4.02
C TYR A 224 -35.41 37.32 5.10
N PRO A 225 -35.26 38.40 5.88
CA PRO A 225 -36.27 38.77 6.85
C PRO A 225 -37.55 39.16 6.10
N THR A 226 -38.65 38.48 6.42
CA THR A 226 -39.98 38.87 5.99
C THR A 226 -40.31 40.25 6.56
N LEU A 227 -40.44 41.24 5.68
CA LEU A 227 -40.96 42.56 5.99
C LEU A 227 -42.41 42.42 6.48
N HIS A 228 -42.64 42.63 7.77
CA HIS A 228 -43.98 42.84 8.29
C HIS A 228 -44.46 44.22 7.84
N HIS A 229 -45.31 44.24 6.80
CA HIS A 229 -46.16 45.39 6.54
C HIS A 229 -47.25 45.45 7.60
N GLY A 230 -47.05 46.35 8.56
CA GLY A 230 -48.12 46.84 9.41
C GLY A 230 -49.23 47.45 8.58
N LYS A 231 -50.46 47.28 9.05
CA LYS A 231 -51.66 47.98 8.62
C LYS A 231 -52.69 47.91 9.77
N PRO A 232 -53.61 48.87 9.82
CA PRO A 232 -53.55 50.00 10.76
C PRO A 232 -54.42 49.83 12.02
#